data_AF-A0A2S2BT82-F1
#
_entry.id   AF-A0A2S2BT82-F1
#
_cell.length_a   1.000
_cell.length_b   1.000
_cell.length_c   1.000
_cell.angle_alpha   90.00
_cell.angle_beta   90.00
_cell.angle_gamma   90.00
#
_symmetry.space_group_name_H-M   'P 1'
#
loop_
_entity.id
_entity.type
_entity.pdbx_description
1 polymer ?
#
loop_
_entity_poly.entity_id
_entity_poly.type
_entity_poly.pdbx_seq_one_letter_code
_entity_poly.pdbx_strand_id
1 'polypeptide(L)' 'MVTVPADRTLWRTAAAAAHPKARVEPTAVIEVPGVRVDPIIALHDLLNSPGPDAAEAADHLRQAILERTWRG' A
#
# COMPACT_ATOMS: atom_id res chain seq x y z
N MET A 1 19.86 -1.75 -19.07
CA MET A 1 21.04 -2.12 -18.27
C MET A 1 20.60 -2.13 -16.81
N VAL A 2 20.49 -3.31 -16.18
CA VAL A 2 20.06 -3.42 -14.78
C VAL A 2 21.31 -3.39 -13.91
N THR A 3 21.45 -2.35 -13.09
CA THR A 3 22.50 -2.25 -12.08
C THR A 3 22.11 -3.08 -10.87
N VAL A 4 22.76 -4.23 -10.69
CA VAL A 4 22.63 -5.04 -9.47
C VAL A 4 23.50 -4.40 -8.37
N PRO A 5 22.92 -4.01 -7.22
CA PRO A 5 23.71 -3.54 -6.09
C PRO A 5 24.68 -4.63 -5.63
N ALA A 6 25.96 -4.26 -5.47
CA ALA A 6 27.03 -5.18 -5.06
C ALA A 6 26.87 -5.70 -3.63
N ASP A 7 26.03 -5.03 -2.83
CA ASP A 7 25.79 -5.38 -1.43
C ASP A 7 24.81 -6.55 -1.31
N ARG A 8 25.32 -7.70 -0.86
CA ARG A 8 24.54 -8.93 -0.62
C ARG A 8 23.53 -8.81 0.52
N THR A 9 23.63 -7.79 1.38
CA THR A 9 22.69 -7.58 2.48
C THR A 9 21.33 -7.07 2.00
N LEU A 10 21.28 -6.29 0.92
CA LEU A 10 20.03 -5.81 0.31
C LEU A 10 19.14 -6.98 -0.16
N TRP A 11 19.75 -8.06 -0.66
CA TRP A 11 19.03 -9.27 -1.05
C TRP A 11 18.41 -10.01 0.13
N ARG A 12 18.97 -9.91 1.35
CA ARG A 12 18.39 -10.57 2.53
C ARG A 12 17.10 -9.90 2.97
N THR A 13 17.03 -8.57 2.90
CA THR A 13 15.81 -7.81 3.22
C THR A 13 14.72 -8.07 2.18
N ALA A 14 15.09 -8.06 0.89
CA ALA A 14 14.16 -8.39 -0.19
C ALA A 14 13.67 -9.85 -0.11
N ALA A 15 14.56 -10.80 0.18
CA ALA A 15 14.19 -12.20 0.36
C ALA A 15 13.34 -12.43 1.62
N ALA A 16 13.57 -11.71 2.71
CA ALA A 16 12.73 -11.76 3.91
C ALA A 16 11.32 -11.23 3.64
N ALA A 17 11.19 -10.17 2.83
CA ALA A 17 9.89 -9.65 2.40
C ALA A 17 9.19 -10.57 1.37
N ALA A 18 9.94 -11.32 0.57
CA ALA A 18 9.44 -12.22 -0.46
C ALA A 18 9.04 -13.61 0.04
N HIS A 19 9.19 -13.92 1.33
CA HIS A 19 8.67 -15.16 1.93
C HIS A 19 7.32 -14.90 2.62
N PRO A 20 6.19 -14.99 1.90
CA PRO A 20 4.91 -15.12 2.57
C PRO A 20 4.90 -16.45 3.32
N LYS A 21 4.93 -16.41 4.66
CA LYS A 21 4.63 -17.57 5.49
C LYS A 21 3.12 -17.84 5.44
N ALA A 22 2.64 -18.35 4.31
CA ALA A 22 1.36 -19.05 4.23
C ALA A 22 1.35 -19.86 2.93
N ARG A 23 1.39 -21.18 3.06
CA ARG A 23 0.91 -22.08 2.02
C ARG A 23 -0.59 -21.84 1.94
N VAL A 24 -1.05 -21.15 0.89
CA VAL A 24 -2.46 -20.86 0.68
C VAL A 24 -3.07 -22.11 0.06
N GLU A 25 -3.85 -22.86 0.84
CA GLU A 25 -4.82 -23.81 0.29
C GLU A 25 -5.83 -22.99 -0.56
N PRO A 26 -6.19 -23.38 -1.80
CA PRO A 26 -6.89 -22.52 -2.77
C PRO A 26 -8.30 -22.06 -2.37
N THR A 27 -8.77 -22.44 -1.19
CA THR A 27 -10.10 -22.09 -0.65
C THR A 27 -10.06 -21.19 0.58
N ALA A 28 -8.88 -20.84 1.09
CA ALA A 28 -8.79 -19.86 2.16
C ALA A 28 -8.96 -18.46 1.58
N VAL A 29 -10.09 -17.81 1.89
CA VAL A 29 -10.19 -16.36 1.80
C VAL A 29 -9.05 -15.81 2.65
N ILE A 30 -7.98 -15.36 2.01
CA ILE A 30 -6.90 -14.66 2.69
C ILE A 30 -7.55 -13.36 3.15
N GLU A 31 -7.94 -13.29 4.43
CA GLU A 31 -8.11 -12.01 5.09
C GLU A 31 -6.74 -11.34 5.06
N VAL A 32 -6.49 -10.57 4.00
CA VAL A 32 -5.32 -9.71 3.89
C VAL A 32 -5.41 -8.79 5.10
N PRO A 33 -4.42 -8.79 6.02
CA PRO A 33 -4.42 -7.84 7.12
C PRO A 33 -4.59 -6.45 6.51
N GLY A 34 -5.69 -5.77 6.85
CA GLY A 34 -5.98 -4.45 6.30
C GLY A 34 -4.75 -3.56 6.50
N VAL A 35 -4.09 -3.22 5.39
CA VAL A 35 -2.93 -2.33 5.43
C VAL A 35 -3.46 -0.97 5.83
N ARG A 36 -3.32 -0.63 7.12
CA ARG A 36 -3.75 0.67 7.62
C ARG A 36 -2.84 1.74 7.03
N VAL A 37 -3.34 2.46 6.04
CA VAL A 37 -2.65 3.59 5.44
C VAL A 37 -2.98 4.84 6.26
N ASP A 38 -1.95 5.63 6.56
CA ASP A 38 -2.15 6.96 7.15
C ASP A 38 -2.97 7.82 6.16
N PRO A 39 -4.14 8.34 6.58
CA PRO A 39 -5.03 9.04 5.67
C PRO A 39 -4.43 10.35 5.12
N ILE A 40 -3.49 10.98 5.83
CA ILE A 40 -2.82 12.19 5.34
C ILE A 40 -1.86 11.83 4.20
N ILE A 41 -1.14 10.71 4.33
CA ILE A 41 -0.27 10.19 3.28
C ILE A 41 -1.11 9.76 2.07
N ALA A 42 -2.21 9.03 2.29
CA ALA A 42 -3.12 8.63 1.21
C ALA A 42 -3.70 9.84 0.46
N LEU A 43 -4.04 10.92 1.17
CA LEU A 43 -4.53 12.16 0.55
C LEU A 43 -3.43 12.84 -0.25
N HIS A 44 -2.21 12.91 0.28
CA HIS A 44 -1.07 13.45 -0.45
C HIS A 44 -0.80 12.67 -1.75
N ASP A 45 -0.83 11.34 -1.70
CA ASP A 45 -0.59 10.50 -2.88
C ASP A 45 -1.70 10.66 -3.92
N LEU A 46 -2.96 10.76 -3.50
CA LEU A 46 -4.08 11.04 -4.41
C LEU A 46 -3.94 12.41 -5.08
N LEU A 47 -3.58 13.46 -4.35
CA LEU A 47 -3.40 14.80 -4.92
C LEU A 47 -2.28 14.87 -5.96
N ASN A 48 -1.31 13.96 -5.91
CA ASN A 48 -0.21 13.86 -6.86
C ASN A 48 -0.43 12.78 -7.95
N SER A 49 -1.55 12.07 -7.90
CA SER A 49 -1.85 11.00 -8.85
C SER A 49 -2.28 11.57 -10.21
N PRO A 50 -1.76 11.05 -11.34
CA PRO A 50 -2.17 11.47 -12.68
C PRO A 50 -3.52 10.86 -13.12
N GLY A 51 -4.20 10.12 -12.23
CA GLY A 51 -5.46 9.45 -12.55
C GLY A 51 -6.60 10.43 -12.84
N PRO A 52 -7.52 10.10 -13.75
CA PRO A 52 -8.64 10.99 -14.11
C PRO A 52 -9.54 11.30 -12.91
N ASP A 53 -9.67 10.35 -11.97
CA ASP A 53 -10.56 10.45 -10.82
C ASP A 53 -9.81 10.88 -9.54
N ALA A 54 -8.52 11.21 -9.65
CA ALA A 54 -7.66 11.48 -8.50
C ALA A 54 -8.16 12.67 -7.65
N ALA A 55 -8.66 13.71 -8.31
CA ALA A 55 -9.21 14.89 -7.66
C ALA A 55 -10.49 14.56 -6.87
N GLU A 56 -11.43 13.83 -7.48
CA GLU A 56 -12.68 13.41 -6.84
C GLU A 56 -12.41 12.47 -5.65
N ALA A 57 -11.51 11.50 -5.84
CA ALA A 57 -11.08 10.61 -4.76
C ALA A 57 -10.41 11.37 -3.60
N ALA A 58 -9.60 12.39 -3.89
CA ALA A 58 -8.98 13.24 -2.89
C ALA A 58 -10.02 14.04 -2.08
N ASP A 59 -11.08 14.54 -2.73
CA ASP A 59 -12.16 15.26 -2.07
C ASP A 59 -12.97 14.35 -1.15
N HIS A 60 -13.32 13.14 -1.60
CA HIS A 60 -13.99 12.14 -0.77
C HIS A 60 -13.14 11.73 0.43
N LEU A 61 -11.83 11.51 0.22
CA LEU A 61 -10.94 11.17 1.32
C LEU A 61 -10.80 12.33 2.31
N ARG A 62 -10.67 13.57 1.82
CA ARG A 62 -10.63 14.76 2.68
C ARG A 62 -11.88 14.83 3.57
N GLN A 63 -13.06 14.59 3.00
CA GLN A 63 -14.30 14.62 3.75
C GLN A 63 -14.36 13.50 4.80
N ALA A 64 -13.94 12.29 4.46
CA ALA A 64 -13.88 11.17 5.40
C ALA A 64 -12.90 11.41 6.58
N ILE A 65 -11.81 12.16 6.35
CA ILE A 65 -10.87 12.58 7.41
C ILE A 65 -11.54 13.59 8.35
N LEU A 66 -12.18 14.63 7.78
CA LEU A 66 -12.86 15.67 8.56
C LEU A 66 -13.99 15.10 9.42
N GLU A 67 -14.76 14.17 8.86
CA GLU A 67 -15.85 13.48 9.56
C GLU A 67 -15.37 12.36 10.50
N ARG A 68 -14.07 12.06 10.50
CA ARG A 68 -13.46 10.94 11.26
C ARG A 68 -14.09 9.58 10.94
N THR A 69 -14.53 9.40 9.70
CA THR A 69 -15.17 8.17 9.21
C THR A 69 -14.18 7.26 8.49
N TRP A 70 -12.95 7.71 8.21
CA TRP A 70 -11.89 6.88 7.63
C TRP A 70 -11.60 5.63 8.49
N ARG A 71 -11.51 4.46 7.83
CA ARG A 71 -11.28 3.14 8.45
C ARG A 71 -10.07 2.39 7.89
N GLY A 72 -9.16 3.11 7.22
CA GLY A 72 -7.99 2.56 6.52
C GLY A 72 -7.31 1.41 7.23
#